data_AF-A0A1B4LAY9-F1
#
_entry.id   AF-A0A1B4LAY9-F1
#
_cell.length_a   1.000
_cell.length_b   1.000
_cell.length_c   1.000
_cell.angle_alpha   90.00
_cell.angle_beta   90.00
_cell.angle_gamma   90.00
#
_symmetry.space_group_name_H-M   'P 1'
#
loop_
_entity.id
_entity.type
_entity.pdbx_description
1 polymer ?
#
loop_
_entity_poly.entity_id
_entity_poly.type
_entity_poly.pdbx_seq_one_letter_code
_entity_poly.pdbx_strand_id
1 'polypeptide(L)'
;MAKTQTARARALSDNESLGFKCEQLVEGPEKVIQALTDAGAVDNHPDAVEYATKQGAKVVALADPDAAAELAASVIENKQAEADGAAQDPAA
;
A
#
# COMPACT_ATOMS: atom_id res chain seq x y z
N MET A 1 -18.12 16.15 -13.23
CA MET A 1 -16.70 15.74 -13.13
C MET A 1 -16.54 15.02 -11.81
N ALA A 2 -16.29 13.71 -11.83
CA ALA A 2 -16.13 12.94 -10.61
C ALA A 2 -14.92 13.50 -9.85
N LYS A 3 -15.13 13.98 -8.62
CA LYS A 3 -14.02 14.31 -7.73
C LYS A 3 -13.33 12.98 -7.44
N THR A 4 -12.15 12.76 -8.00
CA THR A 4 -11.34 11.60 -7.65
C THR A 4 -11.09 11.68 -6.15
N GLN A 5 -11.71 10.79 -5.38
CA GLN A 5 -11.50 10.73 -3.93
C GLN A 5 -10.07 10.26 -3.70
N THR A 6 -9.31 11.12 -3.03
CA THR A 6 -7.94 10.82 -2.62
C THR A 6 -7.94 10.41 -1.16
N ALA A 7 -7.21 9.35 -0.84
CA ALA A 7 -7.00 8.85 0.51
C ALA A 7 -5.53 9.00 0.90
N ARG A 8 -5.27 8.90 2.21
CA ARG A 8 -3.92 8.87 2.79
C ARG A 8 -3.71 7.58 3.55
N ALA A 9 -2.51 7.04 3.47
CA ALA A 9 -2.10 5.87 4.24
C ALA A 9 -0.65 6.01 4.70
N ARG A 10 -0.32 5.41 5.84
CA ARG A 10 1.06 5.33 6.34
C ARG A 10 1.78 4.18 5.64
N ALA A 11 2.91 4.45 5.00
CA ALA A 11 3.77 3.41 4.46
C ALA A 11 4.31 2.52 5.59
N LEU A 12 4.07 1.22 5.48
CA LEU A 12 4.59 0.21 6.41
C LEU A 12 5.93 -0.36 5.95
N SER A 13 6.27 -0.17 4.67
CA SER A 13 7.50 -0.68 4.07
C SER A 13 8.02 0.30 3.02
N ASP A 14 9.32 0.24 2.77
CA ASP A 14 9.95 1.00 1.70
C ASP A 14 9.53 0.44 0.34
N ASN A 15 9.14 1.31 -0.58
CA ASN A 15 8.75 0.93 -1.92
C ASN A 15 9.38 1.89 -2.93
N GLU A 16 10.56 1.52 -3.41
CA GLU A 16 11.36 2.34 -4.33
C GLU A 16 10.63 2.59 -5.66
N SER A 17 9.83 1.61 -6.11
CA SER A 17 9.02 1.70 -7.32
C SER A 17 7.96 2.79 -7.26
N LEU A 18 7.43 3.08 -6.06
CA LEU A 18 6.45 4.14 -5.80
C LEU A 18 7.08 5.41 -5.20
N GLY A 19 8.39 5.39 -4.94
CA GLY A 19 9.13 6.53 -4.42
C GLY A 19 8.79 6.91 -2.99
N PHE A 20 8.19 6.00 -2.20
CA PHE A 20 7.93 6.23 -0.77
C PHE A 20 8.77 5.31 0.12
N LYS A 21 9.02 5.78 1.34
CA LYS A 21 9.75 5.03 2.38
C LYS A 21 8.84 4.65 3.52
N CYS A 22 9.26 3.66 4.31
CA CYS A 22 8.59 3.32 5.55
C CYS A 22 8.38 4.58 6.42
N GLU A 23 7.26 4.63 7.13
CA GLU A 23 6.84 5.74 8.00
C GLU A 23 6.46 7.05 7.29
N GLN A 24 6.49 7.09 5.95
CA GLN A 24 5.96 8.22 5.18
C GLN A 24 4.45 8.13 5.02
N LEU A 25 3.81 9.25 4.68
CA LEU A 25 2.40 9.31 4.34
C LEU A 25 2.25 9.28 2.83
N VAL A 26 1.58 8.25 2.31
CA VAL A 26 1.28 8.13 0.89
C VAL A 26 -0.10 8.72 0.64
N GLU A 27 -0.19 9.68 -0.28
CA GLU A 27 -1.45 10.28 -0.73
C GLU A 27 -1.72 9.88 -2.18
N GLY A 28 -2.92 9.39 -2.47
CA GLY A 28 -3.29 8.99 -3.82
C GLY A 28 -4.76 8.62 -3.95
N PRO A 29 -5.20 8.12 -5.12
CA PRO A 29 -6.59 7.70 -5.31
C PRO A 29 -6.99 6.61 -4.32
N GLU A 30 -8.20 6.66 -3.78
CA GLU A 30 -8.67 5.72 -2.75
C GLU A 30 -8.53 4.25 -3.19
N LYS A 31 -8.85 3.94 -4.45
CA LYS A 31 -8.70 2.59 -5.02
C LYS A 31 -7.26 2.08 -4.97
N VAL A 32 -6.30 2.95 -5.21
CA VAL A 32 -4.87 2.62 -5.20
C VAL A 32 -4.39 2.41 -3.78
N ILE A 33 -4.75 3.32 -2.86
CA ILE A 33 -4.43 3.20 -1.44
C ILE A 33 -5.02 1.92 -0.87
N GLN A 34 -6.27 1.59 -1.20
CA GLN A 34 -6.92 0.37 -0.76
C GLN A 34 -6.19 -0.89 -1.27
N ALA A 35 -5.73 -0.88 -2.51
CA ALA A 35 -5.01 -2.01 -3.09
C ALA A 35 -3.61 -2.17 -2.46
N LEU A 36 -2.91 -1.06 -2.18
CA LEU A 36 -1.65 -1.05 -1.42
C LEU A 36 -1.85 -1.52 0.02
N THR A 37 -3.01 -1.24 0.63
CA THR A 37 -3.37 -1.73 1.95
C THR A 37 -3.65 -3.23 1.95
N ASP A 38 -4.36 -3.74 0.94
CA ASP A 38 -4.60 -5.18 0.79
C ASP A 38 -3.30 -5.97 0.58
N ALA A 39 -2.39 -5.37 -0.18
CA ALA A 39 -1.01 -5.79 -0.39
C ALA A 39 -0.13 -5.72 0.88
N GLY A 40 -0.55 -5.00 1.93
CA GLY A 40 0.22 -4.82 3.16
C GLY A 40 1.38 -3.80 3.05
N ALA A 41 1.45 -3.03 1.97
CA ALA A 41 2.50 -2.02 1.77
C ALA A 41 2.23 -0.72 2.55
N VAL A 42 0.95 -0.38 2.75
CA VAL A 42 0.51 0.83 3.46
C VAL A 42 -0.66 0.53 4.40
N ASP A 43 -0.78 1.33 5.45
CA ASP A 43 -1.86 1.27 6.44
C ASP A 43 -2.76 2.50 6.30
N ASN A 44 -3.99 2.31 5.81
CA ASN A 44 -4.97 3.38 5.65
C ASN A 44 -5.78 3.67 6.93
N HIS A 45 -5.46 3.02 8.05
CA HIS A 45 -6.16 3.22 9.31
C HIS A 45 -5.97 4.66 9.83
N PRO A 46 -7.03 5.34 10.30
CA PRO A 46 -6.96 6.73 10.77
C PRO A 46 -5.88 6.94 11.84
N ASP A 47 -5.76 6.03 12.82
CA ASP A 47 -4.68 6.08 13.83
C ASP A 47 -3.27 6.05 13.22
N ALA A 48 -3.03 5.21 12.21
CA ALA A 48 -1.72 5.12 11.56
C ALA A 48 -1.38 6.42 10.83
N VAL A 49 -2.37 7.01 10.16
CA VAL A 49 -2.25 8.30 9.47
C VAL A 49 -2.01 9.44 10.46
N GLU A 50 -2.78 9.50 11.55
CA GLU A 50 -2.61 10.49 12.62
C GLU A 50 -1.26 10.35 13.32
N TYR A 51 -0.82 9.13 13.61
CA TYR A 51 0.48 8.86 14.21
C TYR A 51 1.61 9.36 13.31
N ALA A 52 1.61 8.99 12.02
CA ALA A 52 2.60 9.47 11.06
C ALA A 52 2.56 11.01 10.95
N THR A 53 1.37 11.61 10.94
CA THR A 53 1.21 13.07 10.92
C THR A 53 1.83 13.72 12.17
N LYS A 54 1.60 13.17 13.36
CA LYS A 54 2.17 13.66 14.63
C LYS A 54 3.68 13.52 14.68
N GLN A 55 4.23 12.49 14.06
CA GLN A 55 5.67 12.26 13.94
C GLN A 55 6.34 13.19 12.91
N GLY A 56 5.57 13.99 12.17
CA GLY A 56 6.10 14.84 11.10
C GLY A 56 6.48 14.05 9.85
N ALA A 57 5.80 12.93 9.60
CA ALA A 57 6.01 12.10 8.41
C ALA A 57 5.85 12.93 7.13
N LYS A 58 6.77 12.71 6.19
CA LYS A 58 6.71 13.36 4.88
C LYS A 58 5.55 12.78 4.09
N VAL A 59 4.73 13.65 3.50
CA VAL A 59 3.68 13.26 2.56
C VAL A 59 4.29 13.09 1.16
N VAL A 60 4.04 11.94 0.55
CA VAL A 60 4.43 11.58 -0.81
C VAL A 60 3.14 11.35 -1.59
N ALA A 61 2.88 12.21 -2.57
CA ALA A 61 1.79 12.01 -3.50
C ALA A 61 2.20 10.97 -4.54
N LEU A 62 1.35 9.96 -4.76
CA LEU A 62 1.48 9.03 -5.86
C LEU A 62 1.27 9.80 -7.17
N ALA A 63 2.37 10.02 -7.89
CA ALA A 63 2.37 10.78 -9.13
C ALA A 63 1.62 10.07 -10.27
N ASP A 64 1.54 8.74 -10.20
CA ASP A 64 1.03 7.91 -11.28
C ASP A 64 0.04 6.85 -10.77
N PRO A 65 -1.27 7.02 -11.01
CA PRO A 65 -2.29 6.08 -10.55
C PRO A 65 -2.23 4.74 -11.28
N ASP A 66 -1.73 4.71 -12.52
CA ASP A 66 -1.56 3.48 -13.32
C ASP A 66 -0.39 2.65 -12.76
N ALA A 67 0.78 3.26 -12.53
CA ALA A 67 1.93 2.55 -11.96
C ALA A 67 1.62 1.96 -10.57
N ALA A 68 0.79 2.67 -9.78
CA ALA A 68 0.39 2.19 -8.47
C ALA A 68 -0.69 1.09 -8.52
N ALA A 69 -1.52 1.05 -9.57
CA ALA A 69 -2.42 -0.07 -9.83
C ALA A 69 -1.65 -1.32 -10.29
N GLU A 70 -0.65 -1.16 -11.17
CA GLU A 70 0.22 -2.26 -11.59
C GLU A 70 1.00 -2.85 -10.41
N LEU A 71 1.55 -1.99 -9.54
CA LEU A 71 2.29 -2.46 -8.37
C LEU A 71 1.39 -3.12 -7.33
N ALA A 72 0.16 -2.64 -7.15
CA ALA A 72 -0.81 -3.34 -6.32
C ALA A 72 -1.14 -4.73 -6.89
N ALA A 73 -1.28 -4.86 -8.22
CA ALA A 73 -1.48 -6.15 -8.87
C ALA A 73 -0.29 -7.09 -8.67
N SER A 74 0.95 -6.60 -8.83
CA SER A 74 2.17 -7.40 -8.60
C SER A 74 2.31 -7.86 -7.15
N VAL A 75 1.93 -7.06 -6.15
CA VAL A 75 2.01 -7.48 -4.74
C VAL A 75 0.91 -8.49 -4.39
N ILE A 76 -0.29 -8.36 -4.97
CA ILE A 76 -1.36 -9.36 -4.82
C ILE A 76 -0.93 -10.70 -5.43
N GLU A 77 -0.32 -10.69 -6.61
CA GLU A 77 0.18 -11.91 -7.28
C GLU A 77 1.28 -12.59 -6.46
N ASN A 78 2.18 -11.81 -5.83
CA ASN A 78 3.21 -12.34 -4.94
C ASN A 78 2.61 -12.97 -3.65
N LYS A 79 1.52 -12.40 -3.12
CA LYS A 79 0.81 -12.93 -1.93
C LYS A 79 0.02 -14.21 -2.25
N GLN A 80 -0.45 -14.38 -3.49
CA GLN A 80 -1.05 -15.63 -3.95
C GLN A 80 -0.01 -16.75 -4.11
N ALA A 81 1.21 -16.44 -4.54
CA ALA A 81 2.28 -17.42 -4.64
C ALA A 81 2.69 -18.01 -3.27
N GLU A 82 2.61 -17.23 -2.19
CA GLU A 82 2.89 -17.74 -0.83
C GLU A 82 1.69 -18.47 -0.20
N ALA A 83 0.45 -18.14 -0.60
CA ALA A 83 -0.75 -18.83 -0.11
C ALA A 83 -0.93 -20.23 -0.72
N ASP A 84 -0.45 -20.46 -1.95
CA ASP A 84 -0.46 -21.78 -2.60
C ASP A 84 0.73 -22.68 -2.20
N GLY A 85 1.65 -22.17 -1.37
CA GLY A 85 2.78 -22.95 -0.82
C GLY A 85 2.53 -23.55 0.57
N ALA A 86 1.48 -23.14 1.27
CA ALA A 86 1.21 -23.53 2.66
C ALA A 86 0.14 -24.63 2.82
N ALA A 87 -0.18 -25.36 1.75
CA ALA A 87 -1.12 -26.48 1.76
C ALA A 87 -0.54 -27.75 1.13
N GLN A 88 0.72 -28.07 1.42
CA GLN A 88 1.21 -29.45 1.25
C GLN A 88 1.97 -29.88 2.50
N ASP A 89 1.21 -30.21 3.54
CA ASP A 89 1.63 -31.21 4.51
C ASP A 89 1.14 -32.58 3.96
N PRO A 90 1.98 -33.37 3.26
CA PRO A 90 1.70 -34.78 3.16
C PRO A 90 2.22 -35.41 4.44
N ALA A 91 1.33 -35.56 5.42
CA ALA A 91 1.55 -36.47 6.54
C ALA A 91 2.05 -37.81 5.98
N ALA A 92 3.30 -38.14 6.31
CA ALA A 92 3.94 -39.44 6.06
C ALA A 92 3.93 -40.27 7.34
#